data_AF-A0AA38ATD9-F1
#
_entry.id   AF-A0AA38ATD9-F1
#
_cell.length_a   1.000
_cell.length_b   1.000
_cell.length_c   1.000
_cell.angle_alpha   90.00
_cell.angle_beta   90.00
_cell.angle_gamma   90.00
#
_symmetry.space_group_name_H-M   'P 1'
#
loop_
_entity.id
_entity.type
_entity.pdbx_description
1 polymer ?
#
loop_
_entity_poly.entity_id
_entity_poly.type
_entity_poly.pdbx_seq_one_letter_code
_entity_poly.pdbx_strand_id
1 'polypeptide(L)'
;MIDPLVDDAARALVALLTARGETVATAESLTAGLLAATLAGVPGASAVLSGGLVTYTVDTKVALAGVPRELLDAVGPVAAPTAAALAEGARERCAATWGVGLTGVAGPEPHGGHPVGTVFLGLAGPGPTEVAELRLGGSRWDIRLAAVHEAIGRLHRLVQRS
;
A
#
# COMPACT_ATOMS: atom_id res chain seq x y z
N MET A 1 11.93 13.98 19.65
CA MET A 1 10.60 14.14 19.03
C MET A 1 10.15 12.76 18.61
N ILE A 2 8.94 12.33 18.98
CA ILE A 2 8.36 11.06 18.50
C ILE A 2 7.74 11.37 17.14
N ASP A 3 8.13 10.63 16.10
CA ASP A 3 7.51 10.76 14.77
C ASP A 3 6.03 10.38 14.87
N PRO A 4 5.09 11.30 14.55
CA PRO A 4 3.66 11.06 14.74
C PRO A 4 3.08 10.00 13.80
N LEU A 5 3.83 9.58 12.77
CA LEU A 5 3.41 8.53 11.85
C LEU A 5 3.78 7.13 12.33
N VAL A 6 4.70 7.01 13.29
CA VAL A 6 5.30 5.73 13.67
C VAL A 6 4.63 5.16 14.91
N ASP A 7 3.98 4.02 14.77
CA ASP A 7 3.36 3.26 15.86
C ASP A 7 4.09 1.90 16.12
N ASP A 8 3.61 1.16 17.12
CA ASP A 8 4.18 -0.14 17.48
C ASP A 8 3.98 -1.20 16.37
N ALA A 9 2.93 -1.08 15.55
CA ALA A 9 2.67 -1.99 14.45
C ALA A 9 3.72 -1.82 13.33
N ALA A 10 4.08 -0.58 12.99
CA ALA A 10 5.15 -0.28 12.04
C ALA A 10 6.50 -0.83 12.55
N ARG A 11 6.80 -0.65 13.85
CA ARG A 11 8.01 -1.19 14.48
C ARG A 11 8.05 -2.71 14.43
N ALA A 12 6.94 -3.37 14.75
CA ALA A 12 6.83 -4.82 14.73
C ALA A 12 7.03 -5.38 13.31
N LEU A 13 6.44 -4.74 12.30
CA LEU A 13 6.60 -5.16 10.91
C LEU A 13 8.06 -5.03 10.44
N VAL A 14 8.71 -3.90 10.72
CA VAL A 14 10.12 -3.70 10.36
C VAL A 14 11.01 -4.72 11.07
N ALA A 15 10.78 -4.99 12.36
CA ALA A 15 11.53 -6.00 13.10
C ALA A 15 11.33 -7.41 12.52
N LEU A 16 10.09 -7.78 12.17
CA LEU A 16 9.76 -9.07 11.57
C LEU A 16 10.45 -9.27 10.22
N LEU A 17 10.34 -8.29 9.32
CA LEU A 17 10.98 -8.34 8.00
C LEU A 17 12.51 -8.40 8.13
N THR A 18 13.08 -7.62 9.05
CA THR A 18 14.52 -7.64 9.35
C THR A 18 14.97 -9.03 9.80
N ALA A 19 14.23 -9.66 10.72
CA ALA A 19 14.56 -10.99 11.22
C ALA A 19 14.47 -12.08 10.13
N ARG A 20 13.64 -11.88 9.10
CA ARG A 20 13.49 -12.79 7.96
C ARG A 20 14.42 -12.48 6.79
N GLY A 21 15.13 -11.35 6.82
CA GLY A 21 15.92 -10.88 5.67
C GLY A 21 15.05 -10.55 4.46
N GLU A 22 13.79 -10.16 4.67
CA GLU A 22 12.83 -9.85 3.63
C GLU A 22 12.63 -8.33 3.52
N THR A 23 12.23 -7.88 2.33
CA THR A 23 12.04 -6.46 2.05
C THR A 23 10.63 -6.15 1.57
N VAL A 24 10.22 -4.87 1.66
CA VAL A 24 8.92 -4.37 1.26
C VAL A 24 9.04 -3.12 0.39
N ALA A 25 8.17 -2.99 -0.60
CA ALA A 25 7.97 -1.77 -1.38
C ALA A 25 6.48 -1.39 -1.46
N THR A 26 6.19 -0.11 -1.72
CA THR A 26 4.82 0.41 -1.76
C THR A 26 4.46 1.02 -3.11
N ALA A 27 3.21 0.92 -3.52
CA ALA A 27 2.60 1.68 -4.59
C ALA A 27 1.34 2.37 -4.05
N GLU A 28 1.41 3.71 -3.95
CA GLU A 28 0.46 4.50 -3.18
C GLU A 28 -0.26 5.53 -4.05
N SER A 29 -1.58 5.39 -4.17
CA SER A 29 -2.45 6.40 -4.77
C SER A 29 -3.02 7.31 -3.67
N LEU A 30 -4.09 6.90 -2.97
CA LEU A 30 -4.78 7.79 -2.01
C LEU A 30 -3.90 8.23 -0.82
N THR A 31 -2.94 7.40 -0.40
CA THR A 31 -2.04 7.66 0.73
C THR A 31 -0.84 8.51 0.31
N ALA A 32 -0.50 8.54 -0.98
CA ALA A 32 0.52 9.42 -1.56
C ALA A 32 1.88 9.41 -0.82
N GLY A 33 2.37 8.22 -0.46
CA GLY A 33 3.67 8.03 0.20
C GLY A 33 3.60 7.96 1.73
N LEU A 34 2.39 8.03 2.32
CA LEU A 34 2.22 7.98 3.77
C LEU A 34 2.66 6.62 4.35
N LEU A 35 2.39 5.50 3.67
CA LEU A 35 2.85 4.19 4.14
C LEU A 35 4.38 4.09 4.10
N ALA A 36 5.00 4.52 3.00
CA ALA A 36 6.45 4.56 2.89
C ALA A 36 7.08 5.44 3.98
N ALA A 37 6.52 6.62 4.23
CA ALA A 37 6.98 7.53 5.28
C ALA A 37 6.85 6.91 6.69
N THR A 38 5.72 6.28 7.00
CA THR A 38 5.52 5.56 8.27
C THR A 38 6.57 4.47 8.48
N LEU A 39 6.86 3.66 7.45
CA LEU A 39 7.90 2.63 7.55
C LEU A 39 9.29 3.25 7.70
N ALA A 40 9.62 4.27 6.90
CA ALA A 40 10.92 4.95 6.93
C ALA A 40 11.21 5.64 8.29
N GLY A 41 10.19 6.04 9.03
CA GLY A 41 10.33 6.62 10.37
C GLY A 41 10.81 5.62 11.44
N VAL A 42 10.76 4.32 11.17
CA VAL A 42 11.26 3.29 12.10
C VAL A 42 12.78 3.16 11.99
N PRO A 43 13.54 3.25 13.10
CA PRO A 43 14.98 3.00 13.08
C PRO A 43 15.33 1.63 12.49
N GLY A 44 16.25 1.60 11.52
CA GLY A 44 16.62 0.38 10.81
C GLY A 44 15.77 0.06 9.58
N ALA A 45 14.76 0.88 9.24
CA ALA A 45 13.89 0.66 8.09
C ALA A 45 14.64 0.56 6.75
N SER A 46 15.84 1.14 6.61
CA SER A 46 16.67 1.00 5.41
C SER A 46 17.08 -0.44 5.09
N ALA A 47 17.01 -1.36 6.06
CA ALA A 47 17.25 -2.79 5.84
C ALA A 47 16.06 -3.50 5.17
N VAL A 48 14.86 -2.93 5.24
CA VAL A 48 13.61 -3.59 4.81
C VAL A 48 12.83 -2.81 3.75
N LEU A 49 12.81 -1.47 3.79
CA LEU A 49 12.07 -0.66 2.83
C LEU A 49 12.91 -0.46 1.55
N SER A 50 12.58 -1.19 0.49
CA SER A 50 13.30 -1.14 -0.79
C SER A 50 12.94 0.07 -1.65
N GLY A 51 11.75 0.64 -1.48
CA GLY A 51 11.30 1.79 -2.25
C GLY A 51 9.80 2.03 -2.18
N GLY A 52 9.35 3.06 -2.89
CA GLY A 52 7.93 3.41 -2.99
C GLY A 52 7.61 4.15 -4.28
N LEU A 53 6.42 3.90 -4.82
CA LEU A 53 5.89 4.49 -6.04
C LEU A 53 4.64 5.29 -5.70
N VAL A 54 4.66 6.61 -5.88
CA VAL A 54 3.43 7.41 -5.77
C VAL A 54 2.72 7.41 -7.12
N THR A 55 1.60 6.69 -7.20
CA THR A 55 0.87 6.40 -8.45
C THR A 55 -0.50 7.09 -8.46
N TYR A 56 -0.50 8.40 -8.21
CA TYR A 56 -1.71 9.19 -7.94
C TYR A 56 -2.68 9.25 -9.12
N THR A 57 -2.17 9.21 -10.35
CA THR A 57 -2.94 9.30 -11.60
C THR A 57 -2.97 7.96 -12.33
N VAL A 58 -3.93 7.76 -13.26
CA VAL A 58 -3.95 6.59 -14.15
C VAL A 58 -2.62 6.42 -14.88
N ASP A 59 -2.07 7.49 -15.47
CA ASP A 59 -0.81 7.44 -16.21
C ASP A 59 0.38 7.03 -15.34
N THR A 60 0.42 7.49 -14.08
CA THR A 60 1.48 7.09 -13.14
C THR A 60 1.32 5.65 -12.64
N LYS A 61 0.09 5.13 -12.52
CA LYS A 61 -0.14 3.69 -12.27
C LYS A 61 0.45 2.83 -13.39
N VAL A 62 0.27 3.24 -14.65
CA VAL A 62 0.84 2.55 -15.81
C VAL A 62 2.37 2.71 -15.85
N ALA A 63 2.86 3.94 -15.84
CA ALA A 63 4.28 4.22 -16.07
C ALA A 63 5.18 3.68 -14.94
N LEU A 64 4.79 3.90 -13.68
CA LEU A 64 5.65 3.59 -12.53
C LEU A 64 5.45 2.17 -12.03
N ALA A 65 4.20 1.74 -11.87
CA ALA A 65 3.87 0.42 -11.32
C ALA A 65 3.55 -0.63 -12.40
N GLY A 66 3.48 -0.27 -13.69
CA GLY A 66 3.23 -1.24 -14.75
C GLY A 66 1.80 -1.79 -14.79
N VAL A 67 0.84 -1.12 -14.15
CA VAL A 67 -0.56 -1.54 -14.20
C VAL A 67 -1.04 -1.53 -15.66
N PRO A 68 -1.61 -2.63 -16.20
CA PRO A 68 -2.08 -2.67 -17.57
C PRO A 68 -3.12 -1.58 -17.84
N ARG A 69 -2.98 -0.89 -18.98
CA ARG A 69 -3.91 0.20 -19.33
C ARG A 69 -5.32 -0.34 -19.56
N GLU A 70 -5.41 -1.50 -20.20
CA GLU A 70 -6.65 -2.19 -20.51
C GLU A 70 -7.41 -2.58 -19.23
N LEU A 71 -6.69 -2.90 -18.15
CA LEU A 71 -7.28 -3.17 -16.84
C LEU A 71 -7.92 -1.90 -16.26
N LEU A 72 -7.19 -0.78 -16.30
CA LEU A 72 -7.69 0.51 -15.79
C LEU A 72 -8.88 1.02 -16.59
N ASP A 73 -8.89 0.81 -17.92
CA ASP A 73 -10.01 1.18 -18.77
C ASP A 73 -11.25 0.29 -18.51
N ALA A 74 -11.05 -0.99 -18.17
CA ALA A 74 -12.13 -1.94 -17.94
C ALA A 74 -12.78 -1.82 -16.54
N VAL A 75 -11.99 -1.69 -15.48
CA VAL A 75 -12.49 -1.71 -14.08
C VAL A 75 -12.22 -0.44 -13.29
N GLY A 76 -11.46 0.51 -13.84
CA GLY A 76 -11.13 1.77 -13.19
C GLY A 76 -9.95 1.71 -12.21
N PRO A 77 -9.49 2.88 -11.74
CA PRO A 77 -8.33 2.99 -10.85
C PRO A 77 -8.62 2.56 -9.40
N VAL A 78 -9.89 2.47 -9.00
CA VAL A 78 -10.32 2.09 -7.63
C VAL A 78 -11.01 0.74 -7.68
N ALA A 79 -10.24 -0.33 -7.81
CA ALA A 79 -10.76 -1.67 -7.92
C ALA A 79 -9.79 -2.70 -7.32
N ALA A 80 -10.30 -3.87 -6.95
CA ALA A 80 -9.49 -4.95 -6.41
C ALA A 80 -8.37 -5.41 -7.37
N PRO A 81 -8.62 -5.65 -8.68
CA PRO A 81 -7.56 -5.99 -9.63
C PRO A 81 -6.50 -4.90 -9.76
N THR A 82 -6.90 -3.63 -9.69
CA THR A 82 -5.96 -2.51 -9.74
C THR A 82 -5.07 -2.48 -8.49
N ALA A 83 -5.61 -2.76 -7.31
CA ALA A 83 -4.82 -2.86 -6.08
C ALA A 83 -3.81 -4.03 -6.13
N ALA A 84 -4.20 -5.19 -6.68
CA ALA A 84 -3.29 -6.31 -6.92
C ALA A 84 -2.14 -5.92 -7.85
N ALA A 85 -2.46 -5.35 -9.02
CA ALA A 85 -1.46 -4.93 -10.00
C ALA A 85 -0.50 -3.85 -9.44
N LEU A 86 -1.00 -2.95 -8.59
CA LEU A 86 -0.15 -1.98 -7.88
C LEU A 86 0.82 -2.67 -6.91
N ALA A 87 0.34 -3.66 -6.15
CA ALA A 87 1.17 -4.40 -5.20
C ALA A 87 2.26 -5.20 -5.93
N GLU A 88 1.91 -5.92 -6.99
CA GLU A 88 2.83 -6.66 -7.85
C GLU A 88 3.86 -5.72 -8.49
N GLY A 89 3.39 -4.60 -9.05
CA GLY A 89 4.23 -3.55 -9.61
C GLY A 89 5.23 -2.99 -8.62
N ALA A 90 4.82 -2.69 -7.38
CA ALA A 90 5.72 -2.22 -6.33
C ALA A 90 6.82 -3.26 -6.04
N ARG A 91 6.42 -4.53 -5.87
CA ARG A 91 7.32 -5.64 -5.59
C ARG A 91 8.37 -5.79 -6.70
N GLU A 92 7.94 -5.85 -7.94
CA GLU A 92 8.81 -6.07 -9.10
C GLU A 92 9.73 -4.88 -9.38
N ARG A 93 9.19 -3.66 -9.41
CA ARG A 93 9.94 -2.46 -9.79
C ARG A 93 10.98 -2.04 -8.75
N CYS A 94 10.74 -2.37 -7.48
CA CYS A 94 11.68 -2.11 -6.40
C CYS A 94 12.50 -3.36 -5.98
N ALA A 95 12.36 -4.48 -6.70
CA ALA A 95 13.01 -5.75 -6.37
C ALA A 95 12.84 -6.15 -4.88
N ALA A 96 11.62 -6.00 -4.37
CA ALA A 96 11.28 -6.31 -2.98
C ALA A 96 10.73 -7.73 -2.83
N THR A 97 10.81 -8.30 -1.62
CA THR A 97 10.10 -9.55 -1.31
C THR A 97 8.59 -9.35 -1.35
N TRP A 98 8.14 -8.24 -0.76
CA TRP A 98 6.74 -7.87 -0.60
C TRP A 98 6.41 -6.56 -1.32
N GLY A 99 5.21 -6.48 -1.86
CA GLY A 99 4.66 -5.25 -2.44
C GLY A 99 3.30 -4.92 -1.83
N VAL A 100 3.06 -3.63 -1.59
CA VAL A 100 1.80 -3.12 -1.06
C VAL A 100 1.18 -2.13 -2.04
N GLY A 101 -0.04 -2.39 -2.51
CA GLY A 101 -0.77 -1.53 -3.43
C GLY A 101 -1.97 -0.87 -2.76
N LEU A 102 -2.08 0.47 -2.80
CA LEU A 102 -3.16 1.22 -2.17
C LEU A 102 -3.87 2.15 -3.17
N THR A 103 -5.15 1.90 -3.40
CA THR A 103 -6.01 2.76 -4.23
C THR A 103 -7.40 2.93 -3.60
N GLY A 104 -8.04 4.09 -3.77
CA GLY A 104 -9.26 4.40 -3.04
C GLY A 104 -9.69 5.86 -3.12
N VAL A 105 -10.80 6.16 -2.44
CA VAL A 105 -11.43 7.47 -2.38
C VAL A 105 -11.32 8.02 -0.95
N ALA A 106 -10.33 8.87 -0.72
CA ALA A 106 -10.17 9.54 0.58
C ALA A 106 -11.13 10.72 0.80
N GLY A 107 -11.94 11.10 -0.20
CA GLY A 107 -12.86 12.24 -0.12
C GLY A 107 -12.19 13.61 -0.35
N PRO A 108 -12.94 14.70 -0.14
CA PRO A 108 -14.22 14.76 0.58
C PRO A 108 -15.45 14.31 -0.23
N GLU A 109 -15.32 14.14 -1.54
CA GLU A 109 -16.44 13.74 -2.41
C GLU A 109 -16.26 12.30 -2.94
N PRO A 110 -17.36 11.59 -3.24
CA PRO A 110 -17.32 10.32 -3.98
C PRO A 110 -16.58 10.48 -5.32
N HIS A 111 -15.96 9.40 -5.80
CA HIS A 111 -15.25 9.43 -7.08
C HIS A 111 -15.39 8.10 -7.81
N GLY A 112 -15.61 8.16 -9.13
CA GLY A 112 -15.68 6.96 -9.98
C GLY A 112 -16.76 5.96 -9.56
N GLY A 113 -17.88 6.43 -9.01
CA GLY A 113 -18.95 5.56 -8.49
C GLY A 113 -18.70 4.97 -7.10
N HIS A 114 -17.56 5.25 -6.48
CA HIS A 114 -17.23 4.77 -5.13
C HIS A 114 -17.50 5.83 -4.07
N PRO A 115 -18.15 5.47 -2.94
CA PRO A 115 -18.30 6.37 -1.81
C PRO A 115 -16.95 6.68 -1.16
N VAL A 116 -16.88 7.83 -0.50
CA VAL A 116 -15.75 8.21 0.37
C VAL A 116 -15.49 7.10 1.38
N GLY A 117 -14.21 6.77 1.59
CA GLY A 117 -13.79 5.69 2.48
C GLY A 117 -13.58 4.34 1.81
N THR A 118 -13.95 4.21 0.52
CA THR A 118 -13.65 2.99 -0.25
C THR A 118 -12.15 2.91 -0.53
N VAL A 119 -11.50 1.86 -0.04
CA VAL A 119 -10.08 1.60 -0.29
C VAL A 119 -9.89 0.13 -0.67
N PHE A 120 -9.08 -0.12 -1.69
CA PHE A 120 -8.56 -1.44 -2.01
C PHE A 120 -7.08 -1.51 -1.67
N LEU A 121 -6.72 -2.56 -0.94
CA LEU A 121 -5.38 -2.85 -0.48
C LEU A 121 -4.93 -4.19 -1.08
N GLY A 122 -3.90 -4.17 -1.91
CA GLY A 122 -3.24 -5.36 -2.45
C GLY A 122 -1.95 -5.67 -1.71
N LEU A 123 -1.68 -6.95 -1.48
CA LEU A 123 -0.47 -7.47 -0.85
C LEU A 123 0.11 -8.57 -1.74
N ALA A 124 1.23 -8.28 -2.39
CA ALA A 124 1.95 -9.22 -3.24
C ALA A 124 3.19 -9.74 -2.49
N GLY A 125 3.46 -11.04 -2.62
CA GLY A 125 4.59 -11.69 -1.95
C GLY A 125 5.02 -12.96 -2.69
N PRO A 126 5.69 -13.91 -2.01
CA PRO A 126 6.07 -15.20 -2.59
C PRO A 126 4.86 -16.08 -2.98
N GLY A 127 3.71 -15.90 -2.31
CA GLY A 127 2.46 -16.59 -2.61
C GLY A 127 1.51 -15.79 -3.51
N PRO A 128 0.24 -16.22 -3.64
CA PRO A 128 -0.78 -15.48 -4.36
C PRO A 128 -0.99 -14.08 -3.78
N THR A 129 -1.23 -13.09 -4.65
CA THR A 129 -1.56 -11.72 -4.23
C THR A 129 -2.90 -11.69 -3.51
N GLU A 130 -2.92 -11.20 -2.26
CA GLU A 130 -4.16 -10.99 -1.48
C GLU A 130 -4.69 -9.57 -1.72
N VAL A 131 -6.02 -9.42 -1.82
CA VAL A 131 -6.66 -8.10 -1.91
C VAL A 131 -7.76 -7.97 -0.88
N ALA A 132 -7.79 -6.84 -0.18
CA ALA A 132 -8.85 -6.48 0.74
C ALA A 132 -9.57 -5.21 0.27
N GLU A 133 -10.90 -5.25 0.29
CA GLU A 133 -11.73 -4.06 0.22
C GLU A 133 -12.02 -3.55 1.62
N LEU A 134 -11.81 -2.25 1.82
CA LEU A 134 -11.98 -1.56 3.09
C LEU A 134 -13.06 -0.49 2.95
N ARG A 135 -13.75 -0.24 4.06
CA ARG A 135 -14.69 0.87 4.25
C ARG A 135 -14.26 1.65 5.47
N LEU A 136 -13.53 2.73 5.21
CA LEU A 136 -12.90 3.55 6.24
C LEU A 136 -13.73 4.83 6.46
N GLY A 137 -13.84 5.26 7.71
CA GLY A 137 -14.60 6.44 8.09
C GLY A 137 -13.71 7.63 8.45
N GLY A 138 -14.34 8.80 8.54
CA GLY A 138 -13.70 10.03 9.01
C GLY A 138 -13.33 10.99 7.89
N SER A 139 -12.44 11.93 8.22
CA SER A 139 -11.92 12.91 7.28
C SER A 139 -10.98 12.28 6.25
N ARG A 140 -10.59 13.06 5.24
CA ARG A 140 -9.55 12.67 4.27
C ARG A 140 -8.25 12.22 4.94
N TRP A 141 -7.89 12.83 6.06
CA TRP A 141 -6.70 12.46 6.82
C TRP A 141 -6.90 11.12 7.53
N ASP A 142 -8.04 10.95 8.22
CA ASP A 142 -8.36 9.73 8.97
C ASP A 142 -8.40 8.50 8.05
N ILE A 143 -9.00 8.64 6.86
CA ILE A 143 -9.07 7.55 5.87
C ILE A 143 -7.67 7.15 5.38
N ARG A 144 -6.79 8.12 5.12
CA ARG A 144 -5.41 7.85 4.68
C ARG A 144 -4.61 7.14 5.77
N LEU A 145 -4.68 7.61 7.01
CA LEU A 145 -4.02 6.97 8.15
C LEU A 145 -4.54 5.57 8.41
N ALA A 146 -5.87 5.38 8.42
CA ALA A 146 -6.47 4.07 8.62
C ALA A 146 -6.08 3.09 7.52
N ALA A 147 -5.95 3.54 6.26
CA ALA A 147 -5.46 2.70 5.17
C ALA A 147 -3.99 2.25 5.39
N VAL A 148 -3.14 3.13 5.93
CA VAL A 148 -1.75 2.79 6.30
C VAL A 148 -1.72 1.76 7.43
N HIS A 149 -2.51 1.95 8.48
CA HIS A 149 -2.57 1.00 9.60
C HIS A 149 -3.09 -0.38 9.15
N GLU A 150 -4.13 -0.42 8.32
CA GLU A 150 -4.64 -1.67 7.74
C GLU A 150 -3.58 -2.37 6.87
N ALA A 151 -2.84 -1.61 6.06
CA ALA A 151 -1.75 -2.15 5.24
C ALA A 151 -0.65 -2.80 6.10
N ILE A 152 -0.16 -2.10 7.12
CA ILE A 152 0.87 -2.61 8.04
C ILE A 152 0.37 -3.84 8.78
N GLY A 153 -0.81 -3.77 9.39
CA GLY A 153 -1.35 -4.86 10.19
C GLY A 153 -1.64 -6.11 9.38
N ARG A 154 -2.13 -5.97 8.15
CA ARG A 154 -2.39 -7.12 7.25
C ARG A 154 -1.11 -7.72 6.70
N LEU A 155 -0.16 -6.89 6.26
CA LEU A 155 1.13 -7.39 5.80
C LEU A 155 1.86 -8.14 6.93
N HIS A 156 1.86 -7.61 8.15
CA HIS A 156 2.45 -8.29 9.30
C HIS A 156 1.85 -9.69 9.50
N ARG A 157 0.53 -9.82 9.48
CA ARG A 157 -0.15 -11.13 9.60
C ARG A 157 0.16 -12.06 8.43
N LEU A 158 0.30 -11.54 7.22
CA LEU A 158 0.64 -12.31 6.04
C LEU A 158 2.06 -12.88 6.14
N VAL A 159 3.03 -12.05 6.52
CA VAL A 159 4.44 -12.45 6.70
C VAL A 159 4.57 -13.50 7.81
N GLN A 160 3.82 -13.37 8.91
CA GLN A 160 3.83 -14.37 9.99
C GLN A 160 3.34 -15.76 9.58
N ARG A 161 2.49 -15.83 8.54
CA ARG A 161 1.90 -17.08 8.04
C ARG A 161 2.65 -17.69 6.87
N SER A 162 3.68 -17.00 6.35
CA SER A 162 4.41 -17.35 5.13
C SER A 162 5.76 -18.04 5.41
#